data_AF-A0A9D5EE50-F1
#
_entry.id   AF-A0A9D5EE50-F1
#
_cell.length_a   1.000
_cell.length_b   1.000
_cell.length_c   1.000
_cell.angle_alpha   90.00
_cell.angle_beta   90.00
_cell.angle_gamma   90.00
#
_symmetry.space_group_name_H-M   'P 1'
#
loop_
_entity.id
_entity.type
_entity.pdbx_description
1 polymer ?
#
loop_
_entity_poly.entity_id
_entity_poly.type
_entity_poly.pdbx_seq_one_letter_code
_entity_poly.pdbx_strand_id
1 'polypeptide(L)'
;MTAAELGTGTQLAFAVRLGHISERQLGIALSEAVANLQISELDRQYARLLTNDRLARLAQFGLRAETFFPCVAVLTEQPYLLAYYRLLYGFSQKSFFRKFGAFKAMEEKGRLTARARAGLAGLCVELCDSGWPLLANLPSVSLQMIRDLQLLTLGPQLRGGLLNEIGKAAAEMVLQRIRAAVSDDAVISSSAASLVLQNSSGRRVTVAFSSDPDIAISEELSASVINKLAIEIKGGTDVSNIHNRLGEAEKSHQKARAKGFTEFWTIKNAVVDLAVAARESPTTNLFFDLSTIIDPSDREWIRFRDELTARLGVPASSVTA
;
A
#
# COMPACT_ATOMS: atom_id res chain seq x y z
N MET A 1 5.65 22.62 10.23
CA MET A 1 6.63 21.65 9.73
C MET A 1 7.59 22.34 8.78
N THR A 2 8.89 22.26 9.06
CA THR A 2 9.95 22.84 8.20
C THR A 2 10.23 21.92 6.99
N ALA A 3 10.86 22.45 5.93
CA ALA A 3 11.29 21.65 4.78
C ALA A 3 12.25 20.51 5.17
N ALA A 4 13.02 20.71 6.25
CA ALA A 4 13.90 19.70 6.83
C ALA A 4 13.14 18.52 7.44
N GLU A 5 11.96 18.75 8.04
CA GLU A 5 11.14 17.70 8.66
C GLU A 5 10.36 16.87 7.62
N LEU A 6 9.95 17.49 6.50
CA LEU A 6 9.21 16.83 5.41
C LEU A 6 10.09 15.92 4.54
N GLY A 7 11.28 16.39 4.14
CA GLY A 7 12.17 15.68 3.23
C GLY A 7 13.04 14.63 3.91
N THR A 8 13.63 14.97 5.07
CA THR A 8 14.61 14.12 5.75
C THR A 8 13.98 12.88 6.36
N GLY A 9 12.77 13.00 6.94
CA GLY A 9 12.04 11.86 7.49
C GLY A 9 11.67 10.81 6.42
N THR A 10 11.25 11.27 5.24
CA THR A 10 10.95 10.38 4.10
C THR A 10 12.21 9.63 3.64
N GLN A 11 13.31 10.35 3.41
CA GLN A 11 14.54 9.74 2.92
C GLN A 11 15.16 8.79 3.96
N LEU A 12 15.05 9.10 5.26
CA LEU A 12 15.47 8.20 6.32
C LEU A 12 14.66 6.89 6.31
N ALA A 13 13.33 6.99 6.20
CA ALA A 13 12.46 5.82 6.10
C ALA A 13 12.78 4.95 4.86
N PHE A 14 13.09 5.59 3.72
CA PHE A 14 13.52 4.88 2.52
C PHE A 14 14.89 4.23 2.69
N ALA A 15 15.85 4.91 3.31
CA ALA A 15 17.18 4.36 3.55
C ALA A 15 17.12 3.10 4.42
N VAL A 16 16.34 3.11 5.51
CA VAL A 16 16.14 1.93 6.37
C VAL A 16 15.50 0.77 5.61
N ARG A 17 14.42 1.03 4.85
CA ARG A 17 13.77 0.00 4.03
C ARG A 17 14.69 -0.54 2.94
N LEU A 18 15.45 0.33 2.29
CA LEU A 18 16.40 -0.04 1.25
C LEU A 18 17.50 -0.94 1.81
N GLY A 19 17.96 -0.70 3.05
CA GLY A 19 18.88 -1.60 3.76
C GLY A 19 18.33 -3.03 3.83
N HIS A 20 17.13 -3.19 4.39
CA HIS A 20 16.49 -4.51 4.50
C HIS A 20 16.21 -5.18 3.14
N ILE A 21 15.83 -4.40 2.12
CA ILE A 21 15.61 -4.91 0.77
C ILE A 21 16.94 -5.33 0.14
N SER A 22 18.01 -4.56 0.35
CA SER A 22 19.32 -4.85 -0.22
C SER A 22 19.86 -6.20 0.27
N GLU A 23 19.69 -6.49 1.55
CA GLU A 23 20.12 -7.75 2.19
C GLU A 23 19.38 -8.98 1.68
N ARG A 24 18.11 -8.84 1.27
CA ARG A 24 17.25 -9.99 0.94
C ARG A 24 16.95 -10.17 -0.53
N GLN A 25 16.97 -9.09 -1.30
CA GLN A 25 16.35 -9.04 -2.63
C GLN A 25 17.27 -8.46 -3.72
N LEU A 26 18.41 -7.85 -3.37
CA LEU A 26 19.32 -7.21 -4.36
C LEU A 26 20.66 -7.97 -4.46
N GLY A 27 21.70 -7.30 -4.98
CA GLY A 27 22.98 -7.94 -5.35
C GLY A 27 23.72 -8.66 -4.22
N ILE A 28 23.53 -8.27 -2.96
CA ILE A 28 24.12 -8.97 -1.80
C ILE A 28 23.48 -10.35 -1.68
N ALA A 29 22.15 -10.42 -1.65
CA ALA A 29 21.41 -11.67 -1.59
C ALA A 29 21.70 -12.61 -2.77
N LEU A 30 21.91 -12.05 -3.97
CA LEU A 30 22.28 -12.85 -5.15
C LEU A 30 23.65 -13.48 -4.96
N SER A 31 24.63 -12.70 -4.52
CA SER A 31 26.00 -13.19 -4.27
C SER A 31 26.01 -14.31 -3.23
N GLU A 32 25.27 -14.15 -2.14
CA GLU A 32 25.14 -15.16 -1.09
C GLU A 32 24.48 -16.45 -1.61
N ALA A 33 23.39 -16.33 -2.38
CA ALA A 33 22.72 -17.50 -2.95
C ALA A 33 23.65 -18.26 -3.90
N VAL A 34 24.39 -17.55 -4.76
CA VAL A 34 25.32 -18.17 -5.71
C VAL A 34 26.48 -18.86 -5.00
N ALA A 35 26.98 -18.29 -3.90
CA ALA A 35 28.05 -18.90 -3.10
C ALA A 35 27.67 -20.27 -2.52
N ASN A 36 26.38 -20.52 -2.27
CA ASN A 36 25.86 -21.79 -1.77
C ASN A 36 25.58 -22.82 -2.89
N LEU A 37 25.65 -22.40 -4.15
CA LEU A 37 25.29 -23.24 -5.30
C LEU A 37 26.52 -23.84 -5.98
N GLN A 38 26.32 -25.02 -6.60
CA GLN A 38 27.34 -25.63 -7.44
C GLN A 38 27.43 -24.90 -8.79
N ILE A 39 28.52 -24.17 -9.03
CA ILE A 39 28.70 -23.34 -10.23
C ILE A 39 28.56 -24.14 -11.53
N SER A 40 29.08 -25.37 -11.56
CA SER A 40 28.98 -26.24 -12.74
C SER A 40 27.53 -26.63 -13.07
N GLU A 41 26.66 -26.74 -12.07
CA GLU A 41 25.24 -27.01 -12.26
C GLU A 41 24.48 -25.75 -12.69
N LEU A 42 24.84 -24.59 -12.14
CA LEU A 42 24.32 -23.29 -12.60
C LEU A 42 24.62 -23.08 -14.09
N ASP A 43 25.88 -23.25 -14.50
CA ASP A 43 26.32 -23.06 -15.88
C ASP A 43 25.57 -24.02 -16.82
N ARG A 44 25.34 -25.28 -16.40
CA ARG A 44 24.55 -26.26 -17.14
C ARG A 44 23.08 -25.85 -17.27
N GLN A 45 22.46 -25.33 -16.22
CA GLN A 45 21.08 -24.86 -16.28
C GLN A 45 20.95 -23.67 -17.23
N TYR A 46 21.87 -22.71 -17.16
CA TYR A 46 21.85 -21.57 -18.08
C TYR A 46 22.10 -21.96 -19.52
N ALA A 47 23.01 -22.91 -19.79
CA ALA A 47 23.23 -23.43 -21.15
C ALA A 47 21.99 -24.11 -21.76
N ARG A 48 21.07 -24.62 -20.92
CA ARG A 48 19.79 -25.19 -21.36
C ARG A 48 18.69 -24.14 -21.47
N LEU A 49 18.70 -23.14 -20.59
CA LEU A 49 17.67 -22.12 -20.47
C LEU A 49 17.84 -20.99 -21.50
N LEU A 50 19.09 -20.68 -21.86
CA LEU A 50 19.46 -19.55 -22.70
C LEU A 50 20.18 -20.01 -23.96
N THR A 51 19.96 -19.27 -25.04
CA THR A 51 20.71 -19.44 -26.28
C THR A 51 22.11 -18.82 -26.17
N ASN A 52 23.02 -19.25 -27.03
CA ASN A 52 24.43 -18.86 -26.95
C ASN A 52 24.65 -17.36 -27.17
N ASP A 53 23.83 -16.72 -28.01
CA ASP A 53 23.81 -15.27 -28.21
C ASP A 53 23.46 -14.49 -26.93
N ARG A 54 22.50 -14.99 -26.12
CA ARG A 54 22.13 -14.37 -24.84
C ARG A 54 23.27 -14.45 -23.83
N LEU A 55 23.93 -15.61 -23.74
CA LEU A 55 25.09 -15.82 -22.86
C LEU A 55 26.29 -14.99 -23.32
N ALA A 56 26.58 -14.99 -24.62
CA ALA A 56 27.66 -14.21 -25.21
C ALA A 56 27.46 -12.70 -24.97
N ARG A 57 26.22 -12.21 -25.02
CA ARG A 57 25.91 -10.80 -24.75
C ARG A 57 26.26 -10.40 -23.31
N LEU A 58 26.00 -11.24 -22.31
CA LEU A 58 26.44 -10.96 -20.93
C LEU A 58 27.96 -11.06 -20.78
N ALA A 59 28.58 -12.06 -21.42
CA ALA A 59 30.02 -12.24 -21.39
C ALA A 59 30.76 -11.04 -22.01
N GLN A 60 30.21 -10.41 -23.06
CA GLN A 60 30.74 -9.16 -23.64
C GLN A 60 30.84 -8.02 -22.60
N PHE A 61 29.99 -8.04 -21.58
CA PHE A 61 30.00 -7.09 -20.47
C PHE A 61 30.77 -7.58 -19.23
N GLY A 62 31.41 -8.76 -19.31
CA GLY A 62 32.09 -9.39 -18.17
C GLY A 62 31.13 -9.86 -17.07
N LEU A 63 29.86 -10.14 -17.41
CA LEU A 63 28.83 -10.53 -16.45
C LEU A 63 28.50 -12.03 -16.57
N ARG A 64 28.09 -12.61 -15.44
CA ARG A 64 27.57 -13.98 -15.37
C ARG A 64 26.05 -14.00 -15.62
N ALA A 65 25.52 -15.15 -16.02
CA ALA A 65 24.11 -15.28 -16.41
C ALA A 65 23.14 -14.91 -15.28
N GLU A 66 23.44 -15.31 -14.05
CA GLU A 66 22.59 -15.09 -12.88
C GLU A 66 22.41 -13.63 -12.47
N THR A 67 23.31 -12.74 -12.90
CA THR A 67 23.17 -11.30 -12.61
C THR A 67 22.05 -10.66 -13.41
N PHE A 68 21.60 -11.31 -14.48
CA PHE A 68 20.57 -10.78 -15.35
C PHE A 68 19.39 -11.72 -15.54
N PHE A 69 19.59 -13.03 -15.49
CA PHE A 69 18.56 -14.04 -15.78
C PHE A 69 18.30 -14.98 -14.61
N PRO A 70 17.03 -15.22 -14.22
CA PRO A 70 16.70 -16.19 -13.19
C PRO A 70 16.89 -17.61 -13.70
N CYS A 71 17.24 -18.53 -12.81
CA CYS A 71 17.11 -19.96 -13.05
C CYS A 71 16.49 -20.66 -11.83
N VAL A 72 16.11 -21.92 -12.01
CA VAL A 72 15.44 -22.72 -10.97
C VAL A 72 16.33 -22.87 -9.74
N ALA A 73 17.63 -23.11 -9.92
CA ALA A 73 18.57 -23.23 -8.80
C ALA A 73 18.59 -21.97 -7.93
N VAL A 74 18.79 -20.79 -8.53
CA VAL A 74 18.86 -19.51 -7.81
C VAL A 74 17.57 -19.22 -7.05
N LEU A 75 16.40 -19.37 -7.70
CA LEU A 75 15.11 -19.08 -7.08
C LEU A 75 14.64 -20.16 -6.08
N THR A 76 15.23 -21.35 -6.13
CA THR A 76 14.99 -22.39 -5.11
C THR A 76 15.83 -22.14 -3.87
N GLU A 77 17.09 -21.75 -4.05
CA GLU A 77 18.02 -21.41 -2.97
C GLU A 77 17.55 -20.16 -2.22
N GLN A 78 17.26 -19.08 -2.95
CA GLN A 78 16.82 -17.82 -2.37
C GLN A 78 15.56 -17.29 -3.09
N PRO A 79 14.35 -17.69 -2.63
CA PRO A 79 13.10 -17.28 -3.27
C PRO A 79 12.87 -15.77 -3.30
N TYR A 80 13.45 -15.01 -2.36
CA TYR A 80 13.38 -13.56 -2.35
C TYR A 80 13.98 -12.91 -3.61
N LEU A 81 14.89 -13.60 -4.32
CA LEU A 81 15.49 -13.11 -5.57
C LEU A 81 14.49 -13.04 -6.73
N LEU A 82 13.24 -13.51 -6.57
CA LEU A 82 12.20 -13.14 -7.54
C LEU A 82 12.04 -11.61 -7.64
N ALA A 83 12.18 -10.90 -6.52
CA ALA A 83 12.19 -9.43 -6.51
C ALA A 83 13.38 -8.86 -7.30
N TYR A 84 14.56 -9.47 -7.20
CA TYR A 84 15.76 -9.04 -7.92
C TYR A 84 15.48 -8.86 -9.41
N TYR A 85 14.96 -9.92 -10.04
CA TYR A 85 14.70 -9.95 -11.48
C TYR A 85 13.47 -9.12 -11.84
N ARG A 86 12.40 -9.19 -11.03
CA ARG A 86 11.20 -8.36 -11.25
C ARG A 86 11.52 -6.87 -11.27
N LEU A 87 12.33 -6.41 -10.31
CA LEU A 87 12.75 -5.01 -10.20
C LEU A 87 13.67 -4.61 -11.35
N LEU A 88 14.61 -5.49 -11.72
CA LEU A 88 15.52 -5.24 -12.85
C LEU A 88 14.74 -5.06 -14.17
N TYR A 89 13.71 -5.87 -14.40
CA TYR A 89 12.92 -5.81 -15.62
C TYR A 89 11.82 -4.74 -15.60
N GLY A 90 11.75 -3.90 -14.56
CA GLY A 90 10.82 -2.77 -14.52
C GLY A 90 9.37 -3.14 -14.18
N PHE A 91 9.11 -4.36 -13.70
CA PHE A 91 7.74 -4.78 -13.40
C PHE A 91 7.26 -4.26 -12.04
N SER A 92 6.12 -3.57 -12.00
CA SER A 92 5.42 -3.29 -10.73
C SER A 92 4.90 -4.60 -10.09
N GLN A 93 4.79 -4.65 -8.76
CA GLN A 93 4.18 -5.81 -8.09
C GLN A 93 2.75 -6.09 -8.59
N LYS A 94 1.93 -5.05 -8.78
CA LYS A 94 0.52 -5.18 -9.19
C LYS A 94 0.40 -5.79 -10.59
N SER A 95 1.18 -5.31 -11.56
CA SER A 95 1.16 -5.85 -12.92
C SER A 95 1.74 -7.27 -12.98
N PHE A 96 2.83 -7.51 -12.25
CA PHE A 96 3.53 -8.79 -12.24
C PHE A 96 2.69 -9.91 -11.63
N PHE A 97 2.21 -9.72 -10.39
CA PHE A 97 1.49 -10.77 -9.66
C PHE A 97 0.04 -10.96 -10.12
N ARG A 98 -0.49 -10.10 -10.99
CA ARG A 98 -1.73 -10.40 -11.71
C ARG A 98 -1.59 -11.65 -12.59
N LYS A 99 -0.43 -11.86 -13.21
CA LYS A 99 -0.11 -13.07 -13.99
C LYS A 99 0.56 -14.14 -13.13
N PHE A 100 1.51 -13.74 -12.29
CA PHE A 100 2.39 -14.66 -11.54
C PHE A 100 2.01 -14.81 -10.06
N GLY A 101 0.72 -14.68 -9.72
CA GLY A 101 0.24 -14.65 -8.34
C GLY A 101 0.64 -15.87 -7.49
N ALA A 102 0.81 -17.05 -8.11
CA ALA A 102 1.27 -18.26 -7.42
C ALA A 102 2.67 -18.11 -6.78
N PHE A 103 3.50 -17.20 -7.29
CA PHE A 103 4.88 -16.97 -6.85
C PHE A 103 5.00 -15.81 -5.86
N LYS A 104 3.91 -15.11 -5.54
CA LYS A 104 3.91 -13.94 -4.66
C LYS A 104 4.54 -14.19 -3.28
N ALA A 105 4.33 -15.39 -2.72
CA ALA A 105 4.91 -15.78 -1.44
C ALA A 105 6.45 -15.90 -1.46
N MET A 106 7.08 -16.08 -2.63
CA MET A 106 8.54 -16.10 -2.75
C MET A 106 9.12 -14.72 -2.46
N GLU A 107 8.52 -13.67 -3.02
CA GLU A 107 8.96 -12.29 -2.81
C GLU A 107 8.56 -11.75 -1.43
N GLU A 108 7.34 -12.01 -0.97
CA GLU A 108 6.85 -11.43 0.29
C GLU A 108 7.32 -12.18 1.55
N LYS A 109 7.57 -13.50 1.42
CA LYS A 109 7.79 -14.39 2.57
C LYS A 109 9.01 -15.30 2.42
N GLY A 110 9.74 -15.22 1.30
CA GLY A 110 10.89 -16.08 1.04
C GLY A 110 10.51 -17.56 0.89
N ARG A 111 9.24 -17.86 0.58
CA ARG A 111 8.72 -19.24 0.62
C ARG A 111 8.35 -19.74 -0.76
N LEU A 112 9.02 -20.81 -1.19
CA LEU A 112 8.65 -21.59 -2.37
C LEU A 112 7.59 -22.65 -1.99
N THR A 113 6.32 -22.38 -2.32
CA THR A 113 5.20 -23.30 -2.08
C THR A 113 5.21 -24.48 -3.06
N ALA A 114 4.49 -25.57 -2.77
CA ALA A 114 4.37 -26.70 -3.69
C ALA A 114 3.79 -26.29 -5.06
N ARG A 115 2.76 -25.42 -5.05
CA ARG A 115 2.16 -24.86 -6.27
C ARG A 115 3.16 -24.03 -7.07
N ALA A 116 3.93 -23.16 -6.40
CA ALA A 116 4.96 -22.35 -7.06
C ALA A 116 6.08 -23.24 -7.61
N ARG A 117 6.51 -24.26 -6.86
CA ARG A 117 7.56 -25.20 -7.27
C ARG A 117 7.22 -25.90 -8.58
N ALA A 118 5.98 -26.33 -8.77
CA ALA A 118 5.54 -26.98 -9.99
C ALA A 118 5.65 -26.09 -11.24
N GLY A 119 5.50 -24.76 -11.08
CA GLY A 119 5.57 -23.79 -12.18
C GLY A 119 6.91 -23.07 -12.32
N LEU A 120 7.89 -23.34 -11.44
CA LEU A 120 9.09 -22.50 -11.32
C LEU A 120 9.95 -22.49 -12.60
N ALA A 121 10.08 -23.64 -13.27
CA ALA A 121 10.82 -23.72 -14.53
C ALA A 121 10.17 -22.86 -15.64
N GLY A 122 8.84 -22.90 -15.76
CA GLY A 122 8.10 -22.07 -16.70
C GLY A 122 8.24 -20.57 -16.41
N LEU A 123 8.21 -20.20 -15.12
CA LEU A 123 8.49 -18.82 -14.71
C LEU A 123 9.87 -18.35 -15.14
N CYS A 124 10.92 -19.17 -14.93
CA CYS A 124 12.28 -18.80 -15.33
C CYS A 124 12.39 -18.56 -16.83
N VAL A 125 11.76 -19.40 -17.66
CA VAL A 125 11.71 -19.21 -19.13
C VAL A 125 11.05 -17.88 -19.48
N GLU A 126 9.83 -17.64 -18.97
CA GLU A 126 9.08 -16.40 -19.27
C GLU A 126 9.83 -15.14 -18.82
N LEU A 127 10.51 -15.21 -17.67
CA LEU A 127 11.32 -14.11 -17.17
C LEU A 127 12.57 -13.89 -18.02
N CYS A 128 13.24 -14.95 -18.47
CA CYS A 128 14.39 -14.82 -19.37
C CYS A 128 13.99 -14.17 -20.70
N ASP A 129 12.84 -14.57 -21.25
CA ASP A 129 12.31 -13.97 -22.47
C ASP A 129 11.87 -12.51 -22.27
N SER A 130 11.35 -12.17 -21.09
CA SER A 130 11.00 -10.80 -20.73
C SER A 130 12.24 -9.91 -20.55
N GLY A 131 13.32 -10.45 -19.98
CA GLY A 131 14.57 -9.72 -19.74
C GLY A 131 15.42 -9.55 -21.00
N TRP A 132 15.31 -10.46 -21.98
CA TRP A 132 16.17 -10.44 -23.16
C TRP A 132 16.10 -9.13 -23.97
N PRO A 133 14.92 -8.58 -24.32
CA PRO A 133 14.84 -7.29 -25.00
C PRO A 133 15.55 -6.17 -24.27
N LEU A 134 15.53 -6.16 -22.93
CA LEU A 134 16.27 -5.16 -22.15
C LEU A 134 17.79 -5.32 -22.35
N LEU A 135 18.33 -6.53 -22.15
CA LEU A 135 19.77 -6.80 -22.33
C LEU A 135 20.26 -6.53 -23.76
N ALA A 136 19.46 -6.94 -24.76
CA ALA A 136 19.82 -6.82 -26.17
C ALA A 136 19.95 -5.36 -26.62
N ASN A 137 19.14 -4.45 -26.05
CA ASN A 137 19.09 -3.06 -26.45
C ASN A 137 19.91 -2.10 -25.55
N LEU A 138 20.44 -2.59 -24.42
CA LEU A 138 21.33 -1.78 -23.60
C LEU A 138 22.73 -1.70 -24.26
N PRO A 139 23.31 -0.49 -24.39
CA PRO A 139 24.62 -0.29 -25.02
C PRO A 139 25.76 -0.85 -24.16
N SER A 140 25.63 -0.75 -22.84
CA SER A 140 26.52 -1.33 -21.85
C SER A 140 25.72 -1.77 -20.63
N VAL A 141 26.18 -2.84 -19.97
CA VAL A 141 25.59 -3.33 -18.72
C VAL A 141 26.70 -3.55 -17.72
N SER A 142 26.48 -3.09 -16.49
CA SER A 142 27.37 -3.32 -15.35
C SER A 142 26.52 -3.71 -14.13
N LEU A 143 27.15 -4.24 -13.08
CA LEU A 143 26.44 -4.50 -11.82
C LEU A 143 25.83 -3.23 -11.22
N GLN A 144 26.50 -2.08 -11.38
CA GLN A 144 25.96 -0.79 -10.97
C GLN A 144 24.73 -0.41 -11.77
N MET A 145 24.76 -0.57 -13.10
CA MET A 145 23.60 -0.30 -13.95
C MET A 145 22.40 -1.18 -13.60
N ILE A 146 22.64 -2.48 -13.33
CA ILE A 146 21.60 -3.40 -12.85
C ILE A 146 20.98 -2.89 -11.55
N ARG A 147 21.81 -2.48 -10.59
CA ARG A 147 21.35 -1.90 -9.32
C ARG A 147 20.53 -0.63 -9.55
N ASP A 148 21.01 0.28 -10.40
CA ASP A 148 20.33 1.55 -10.67
C ASP A 148 18.95 1.35 -11.31
N LEU A 149 18.84 0.42 -12.27
CA LEU A 149 17.56 0.03 -12.86
C LEU A 149 16.60 -0.56 -11.82
N GLN A 150 17.10 -1.42 -10.92
CA GLN A 150 16.29 -1.95 -9.82
C GLN A 150 15.80 -0.82 -8.89
N LEU A 151 16.64 0.17 -8.57
CA LEU A 151 16.27 1.32 -7.73
C LEU A 151 15.24 2.23 -8.40
N LEU A 152 15.32 2.42 -9.72
CA LEU A 152 14.30 3.16 -10.49
C LEU A 152 12.92 2.50 -10.41
N THR A 153 12.86 1.17 -10.37
CA THR A 153 11.61 0.42 -10.18
C THR A 153 11.16 0.42 -8.71
N LEU A 154 12.10 0.32 -7.78
CA LEU A 154 11.83 0.22 -6.35
C LEU A 154 11.37 1.55 -5.72
N GLY A 155 11.91 2.69 -6.16
CA GLY A 155 11.58 4.01 -5.62
C GLY A 155 10.08 4.31 -5.59
N PRO A 156 9.35 4.17 -6.72
CA PRO A 156 7.89 4.32 -6.75
C PRO A 156 7.16 3.34 -5.82
N GLN A 157 7.65 2.10 -5.68
CA GLN A 157 7.07 1.11 -4.77
C GLN A 157 7.21 1.54 -3.29
N LEU A 158 8.39 2.03 -2.89
CA LEU A 158 8.62 2.55 -1.54
C LEU A 158 7.77 3.78 -1.25
N ARG A 159 7.69 4.71 -2.21
CA ARG A 159 6.85 5.91 -2.10
C ARG A 159 5.38 5.55 -1.97
N GLY A 160 4.87 4.66 -2.81
CA GLY A 160 3.49 4.18 -2.73
C GLY A 160 3.20 3.46 -1.40
N GLY A 161 4.12 2.64 -0.91
CA GLY A 161 4.01 1.98 0.39
C GLY A 161 3.91 2.97 1.55
N LEU A 162 4.77 3.98 1.58
CA LEU A 162 4.73 5.04 2.59
C LEU A 162 3.41 5.82 2.55
N LEU A 163 2.91 6.17 1.37
CA LEU A 163 1.64 6.89 1.22
C LEU A 163 0.45 6.05 1.73
N ASN A 164 0.46 4.74 1.50
CA ASN A 164 -0.56 3.83 2.03
C ASN A 164 -0.51 3.76 3.56
N GLU A 165 0.70 3.72 4.15
CA GLU A 165 0.87 3.72 5.61
C GLU A 165 0.39 5.01 6.25
N ILE A 166 0.68 6.16 5.64
CA ILE A 166 0.15 7.47 6.07
C ILE A 166 -1.38 7.45 6.03
N GLY A 167 -1.97 6.93 4.95
CA GLY A 167 -3.42 6.78 4.84
C GLY A 167 -4.02 5.89 5.93
N LYS A 168 -3.39 4.74 6.20
CA LYS A 168 -3.81 3.81 7.26
C LYS A 168 -3.72 4.44 8.65
N ALA A 169 -2.61 5.12 8.96
CA ALA A 169 -2.43 5.81 10.23
C ALA A 169 -3.49 6.91 10.43
N ALA A 170 -3.79 7.69 9.38
CA ALA A 170 -4.86 8.67 9.42
C ALA A 170 -6.23 8.03 9.70
N ALA A 171 -6.55 6.90 9.06
CA ALA A 171 -7.79 6.18 9.32
C ALA A 171 -7.90 5.66 10.76
N GLU A 172 -6.80 5.13 11.31
CA GLU A 172 -6.70 4.70 12.70
C GLU A 172 -6.91 5.87 13.68
N MET A 173 -6.29 7.02 13.43
CA MET A 173 -6.48 8.23 14.24
C MET A 173 -7.95 8.68 14.24
N VAL A 174 -8.62 8.68 13.09
CA VAL A 174 -10.04 9.05 13.00
C VAL A 174 -10.92 8.05 13.75
N LEU A 175 -10.69 6.74 13.63
CA LEU A 175 -11.47 5.75 14.37
C LEU A 175 -11.29 5.90 15.90
N GLN A 176 -10.06 6.18 16.35
CA GLN A 176 -9.79 6.50 17.76
C GLN A 176 -10.53 7.77 18.21
N ARG A 177 -10.59 8.80 17.35
CA ARG A 177 -11.37 10.01 17.62
C ARG A 177 -12.86 9.75 17.67
N ILE A 178 -13.41 8.94 16.77
CA ILE A 178 -14.81 8.49 16.85
C ILE A 178 -15.09 7.79 18.19
N ARG A 179 -14.18 6.92 18.65
CA ARG A 179 -14.31 6.29 19.97
C ARG A 179 -14.30 7.31 21.10
N ALA A 180 -13.40 8.30 21.07
CA ALA A 180 -13.33 9.35 22.09
C ALA A 180 -14.54 10.30 22.08
N ALA A 181 -15.25 10.39 20.95
CA ALA A 181 -16.41 11.27 20.79
C ALA A 181 -17.65 10.76 21.53
N VAL A 182 -17.79 9.44 21.69
CA VAL A 182 -18.99 8.78 22.21
C VAL A 182 -18.83 8.40 23.68
N SER A 183 -19.91 8.39 24.45
CA SER A 183 -19.89 7.92 25.84
C SER A 183 -19.53 6.44 25.94
N ASP A 184 -18.75 6.07 26.95
CA ASP A 184 -18.37 4.67 27.23
C ASP A 184 -19.60 3.78 27.48
N ASP A 185 -20.68 4.33 28.04
CA ASP A 185 -21.94 3.61 28.29
C ASP A 185 -22.63 3.15 26.99
N ALA A 186 -22.36 3.84 25.87
CA ALA A 186 -22.89 3.47 24.58
C ALA A 186 -22.06 2.35 23.91
N VAL A 187 -20.88 2.02 24.41
CA VAL A 187 -19.95 1.08 23.76
C VAL A 187 -20.29 -0.37 24.13
N ILE A 188 -20.73 -1.14 23.14
CA ILE A 188 -20.96 -2.60 23.29
C ILE A 188 -19.65 -3.37 23.15
N SER A 189 -18.86 -3.03 22.12
CA SER A 189 -17.55 -3.64 21.89
C SER A 189 -16.66 -2.74 21.04
N SER A 190 -15.36 -2.90 21.19
CA SER A 190 -14.38 -2.16 20.39
C SER A 190 -13.16 -3.01 20.08
N SER A 191 -12.67 -2.87 18.86
CA SER A 191 -11.44 -3.46 18.35
C SER A 191 -10.60 -2.39 17.66
N ALA A 192 -9.42 -2.76 17.17
CA ALA A 192 -8.59 -1.85 16.37
C ALA A 192 -9.24 -1.45 15.02
N ALA A 193 -10.22 -2.22 14.52
CA ALA A 193 -10.83 -2.01 13.21
C ALA A 193 -12.33 -1.68 13.26
N SER A 194 -12.94 -1.73 14.44
CA SER A 194 -14.39 -1.55 14.59
C SER A 194 -14.78 -1.05 15.98
N LEU A 195 -15.90 -0.35 16.04
CA LEU A 195 -16.57 0.10 17.24
C LEU A 195 -18.06 -0.20 17.08
N VAL A 196 -18.62 -0.96 18.03
CA VAL A 196 -20.03 -1.31 18.06
C VAL A 196 -20.67 -0.59 19.23
N LEU A 197 -21.71 0.16 18.94
CA LEU A 197 -22.41 1.04 19.86
C LEU A 197 -23.87 0.62 20.01
N GLN A 198 -24.48 0.97 21.14
CA GLN A 198 -25.92 1.02 21.31
C GLN A 198 -26.38 2.48 21.29
N ASN A 199 -27.30 2.82 20.40
CA ASN A 199 -27.88 4.16 20.37
C ASN A 199 -29.02 4.31 21.39
N SER A 200 -29.49 5.55 21.59
CA SER A 200 -30.57 5.88 22.53
C SER A 200 -31.90 5.22 22.21
N SER A 201 -32.07 4.65 21.01
CA SER A 201 -33.23 3.81 20.64
C SER A 201 -33.01 2.31 20.93
N GLY A 202 -31.91 1.94 21.57
CA GLY A 202 -31.52 0.56 21.86
C GLY A 202 -30.96 -0.22 20.67
N ARG A 203 -30.79 0.40 19.50
CA ARG A 203 -30.35 -0.26 18.28
C ARG A 203 -28.83 -0.31 18.18
N ARG A 204 -28.32 -1.35 17.53
CA ARG A 204 -26.88 -1.54 17.31
C ARG A 204 -26.40 -0.67 16.16
N VAL A 205 -25.35 0.10 16.40
CA VAL A 205 -24.67 0.92 15.40
C VAL A 205 -23.23 0.43 15.27
N THR A 206 -22.81 0.11 14.06
CA THR A 206 -21.46 -0.37 13.76
C THR A 206 -20.68 0.67 12.99
N VAL A 207 -19.56 1.11 13.55
CA VAL A 207 -18.52 1.92 12.90
C VAL A 207 -17.35 1.00 12.60
N ALA A 208 -16.96 0.84 11.34
CA ALA A 208 -15.86 -0.06 10.98
C ALA A 208 -15.07 0.43 9.79
N PHE A 209 -13.80 0.03 9.71
CA PHE A 209 -13.04 0.16 8.48
C PHE A 209 -13.72 -0.60 7.34
N SER A 210 -13.69 0.00 6.16
CA SER A 210 -14.23 -0.58 4.93
C SER A 210 -13.26 -0.39 3.78
N SER A 211 -13.50 -1.11 2.68
CA SER A 211 -12.66 -1.02 1.48
C SER A 211 -12.98 0.20 0.61
N ASP A 212 -14.20 0.71 0.71
CA ASP A 212 -14.74 1.87 -0.02
C ASP A 212 -16.16 2.15 0.53
N PRO A 213 -16.37 3.11 1.47
CA PRO A 213 -15.44 4.16 1.95
C PRO A 213 -14.42 3.66 2.99
N ASP A 214 -13.47 4.52 3.40
CA ASP A 214 -12.48 4.22 4.46
C ASP A 214 -13.13 3.80 5.80
N ILE A 215 -14.15 4.54 6.25
CA ILE A 215 -14.96 4.18 7.42
C ILE A 215 -16.44 4.15 7.02
N ALA A 216 -17.10 3.04 7.33
CA ALA A 216 -18.52 2.82 7.14
C ALA A 216 -19.25 2.82 8.49
N ILE A 217 -20.34 3.57 8.56
CA ILE A 217 -21.26 3.58 9.70
C ILE A 217 -22.61 3.03 9.26
N SER A 218 -23.06 1.98 9.95
CA SER A 218 -24.32 1.30 9.68
C SER A 218 -25.12 1.07 10.96
N GLU A 219 -26.43 0.96 10.84
CA GLU A 219 -27.36 0.75 11.94
C GLU A 219 -28.23 -0.48 11.66
N GLU A 220 -28.34 -1.36 12.63
CA GLU A 220 -29.19 -2.54 12.58
C GLU A 220 -30.62 -2.17 12.98
N LEU A 221 -31.55 -2.38 12.05
CA LEU A 221 -32.98 -2.41 12.31
C LEU A 221 -33.44 -3.85 12.54
N SER A 222 -34.68 -4.00 13.01
CA SER A 222 -35.28 -5.30 13.33
C SER A 222 -35.25 -6.32 12.17
N ALA A 223 -35.20 -5.85 10.93
CA ALA A 223 -35.25 -6.70 9.73
C ALA A 223 -34.21 -6.33 8.64
N SER A 224 -33.35 -5.32 8.87
CA SER A 224 -32.42 -4.83 7.85
C SER A 224 -31.25 -4.06 8.45
N VAL A 225 -30.24 -3.79 7.63
CA VAL A 225 -29.13 -2.89 7.97
C VAL A 225 -29.24 -1.65 7.10
N ILE A 226 -29.16 -0.48 7.71
CA ILE A 226 -29.12 0.80 7.01
C ILE A 226 -27.70 1.35 7.06
N ASN A 227 -27.16 1.70 5.89
CA ASN A 227 -25.90 2.41 5.76
C ASN A 227 -26.13 3.91 5.96
N LYS A 228 -25.60 4.50 7.03
CA LYS A 228 -25.89 5.89 7.40
C LYS A 228 -24.87 6.85 6.82
N LEU A 229 -23.61 6.66 7.21
CA LEU A 229 -22.55 7.61 6.97
C LEU A 229 -21.31 6.90 6.41
N ALA A 230 -20.83 7.42 5.29
CA ALA A 230 -19.57 7.08 4.67
C ALA A 230 -18.55 8.19 4.98
N ILE A 231 -17.44 7.84 5.62
CA ILE A 231 -16.34 8.79 5.89
C ILE A 231 -15.15 8.37 5.05
N GLU A 232 -14.65 9.30 4.25
CA GLU A 232 -13.46 9.14 3.43
C GLU A 232 -12.31 9.99 3.99
N ILE A 233 -11.11 9.44 4.02
CA ILE A 233 -9.97 10.02 4.73
C ILE A 233 -8.81 10.21 3.75
N LYS A 234 -8.45 11.47 3.56
CA LYS A 234 -7.29 11.87 2.77
C LYS A 234 -6.22 12.37 3.74
N GLY A 235 -5.39 11.44 4.22
CA GLY A 235 -4.36 11.67 5.26
C GLY A 235 -3.04 12.33 4.84
N GLY A 236 -2.69 12.35 3.55
CA GLY A 236 -1.50 13.09 3.05
C GLY A 236 -1.59 14.61 3.25
N THR A 237 -0.43 15.25 3.33
CA THR A 237 -0.29 16.69 3.65
C THR A 237 0.01 17.59 2.46
N ASP A 238 0.21 17.01 1.28
CA ASP A 238 0.58 17.75 0.07
C ASP A 238 -0.60 18.59 -0.46
N VAL A 239 -0.45 19.91 -0.38
CA VAL A 239 -1.41 20.91 -0.87
C VAL A 239 -1.52 20.86 -2.38
N SER A 240 -0.42 20.63 -3.11
CA SER A 240 -0.43 20.64 -4.58
C SER A 240 -1.26 19.50 -5.18
N ASN A 241 -1.44 18.42 -4.43
CA ASN A 241 -2.18 17.24 -4.86
C ASN A 241 -3.58 17.12 -4.21
N ILE A 242 -4.06 18.16 -3.50
CA ILE A 242 -5.32 18.07 -2.76
C ILE A 242 -6.53 17.91 -3.70
N HIS A 243 -6.54 18.59 -4.85
CA HIS A 243 -7.62 18.50 -5.83
C HIS A 243 -7.86 17.06 -6.31
N ASN A 244 -6.79 16.36 -6.70
CA ASN A 244 -6.87 14.96 -7.14
C ASN A 244 -7.42 14.07 -6.03
N ARG A 245 -6.99 14.29 -4.79
CA ARG A 245 -7.40 13.47 -3.64
C ARG A 245 -8.85 13.73 -3.24
N LEU A 246 -9.35 14.94 -3.40
CA LEU A 246 -10.77 15.25 -3.24
C LEU A 246 -11.61 14.61 -4.35
N GLY A 247 -11.14 14.63 -5.60
CA GLY A 247 -11.78 13.89 -6.70
C GLY A 247 -11.77 12.37 -6.50
N GLU A 248 -10.75 11.82 -5.84
CA GLU A 248 -10.75 10.41 -5.40
C GLU A 248 -11.78 10.15 -4.31
N ALA A 249 -11.94 11.08 -3.36
CA ALA A 249 -12.97 10.97 -2.32
C ALA A 249 -14.38 10.97 -2.92
N GLU A 250 -14.63 11.85 -3.89
CA GLU A 250 -15.89 11.90 -4.63
C GLU A 250 -16.21 10.56 -5.30
N LYS A 251 -15.23 9.94 -5.95
CA LYS A 251 -15.42 8.62 -6.59
C LYS A 251 -15.78 7.53 -5.56
N SER A 252 -15.17 7.58 -4.38
CA SER A 252 -15.52 6.65 -3.29
C SER A 252 -16.95 6.88 -2.81
N HIS A 253 -17.31 8.13 -2.53
CA HIS A 253 -18.64 8.49 -2.08
C HIS A 253 -19.73 8.12 -3.09
N GLN A 254 -19.51 8.32 -4.39
CA GLN A 254 -20.45 7.89 -5.42
C GLN A 254 -20.71 6.38 -5.41
N LYS A 255 -19.67 5.57 -5.19
CA LYS A 255 -19.84 4.12 -5.04
C LYS A 255 -20.54 3.76 -3.73
N ALA A 256 -20.23 4.46 -2.64
CA ALA A 256 -20.90 4.27 -1.36
C ALA A 256 -22.40 4.64 -1.47
N ARG A 257 -22.75 5.69 -2.21
CA ARG A 257 -24.14 6.05 -2.52
C ARG A 257 -24.87 4.91 -3.21
N ALA A 258 -24.24 4.23 -4.17
CA ALA A 258 -24.82 3.04 -4.82
C ALA A 258 -25.03 1.86 -3.85
N LYS A 259 -24.35 1.84 -2.70
CA LYS A 259 -24.55 0.87 -1.60
C LYS A 259 -25.58 1.35 -0.57
N GLY A 260 -26.29 2.44 -0.81
CA GLY A 260 -27.36 2.94 0.05
C GLY A 260 -26.91 3.86 1.20
N PHE A 261 -25.67 4.35 1.18
CA PHE A 261 -25.26 5.42 2.10
C PHE A 261 -25.97 6.73 1.73
N THR A 262 -26.41 7.48 2.74
CA THR A 262 -27.13 8.75 2.55
C THR A 262 -26.32 9.97 2.94
N GLU A 263 -25.28 9.79 3.77
CA GLU A 263 -24.39 10.86 4.20
C GLU A 263 -22.92 10.53 3.94
N PHE A 264 -22.14 11.57 3.68
CA PHE A 264 -20.78 11.49 3.16
C PHE A 264 -19.90 12.57 3.77
N TRP A 265 -18.86 12.17 4.48
CA TRP A 265 -17.89 13.10 5.06
C TRP A 265 -16.52 12.89 4.42
N THR A 266 -15.77 13.98 4.26
CA THR A 266 -14.38 13.93 3.83
C THR A 266 -13.50 14.57 4.90
N ILE A 267 -12.55 13.79 5.41
CA ILE A 267 -11.51 14.26 6.32
C ILE A 267 -10.23 14.49 5.51
N LYS A 268 -9.75 15.72 5.45
CA LYS A 268 -8.56 16.14 4.69
C LYS A 268 -7.42 16.49 5.65
N ASN A 269 -6.18 16.32 5.23
CA ASN A 269 -5.02 16.73 6.03
C ASN A 269 -4.16 17.78 5.30
N ALA A 270 -4.80 18.68 4.56
CA ALA A 270 -4.15 19.76 3.83
C ALA A 270 -5.07 20.98 3.75
N VAL A 271 -4.46 22.16 3.69
CA VAL A 271 -5.18 23.43 3.55
C VAL A 271 -5.75 23.54 2.15
N VAL A 272 -7.06 23.77 2.07
CA VAL A 272 -7.81 24.01 0.82
C VAL A 272 -9.01 24.87 1.16
N ASP A 273 -9.35 25.79 0.26
CA ASP A 273 -10.58 26.57 0.35
C ASP A 273 -11.81 25.64 0.31
N LEU A 274 -12.79 25.89 1.18
CA LEU A 274 -13.97 25.03 1.31
C LEU A 274 -14.85 25.06 0.06
N ALA A 275 -14.95 26.19 -0.65
CA ALA A 275 -15.74 26.27 -1.88
C ALA A 275 -15.06 25.49 -3.01
N VAL A 276 -13.73 25.54 -3.07
CA VAL A 276 -12.95 24.66 -3.95
C VAL A 276 -13.17 23.19 -3.58
N ALA A 277 -13.10 22.84 -2.29
CA ALA A 277 -13.28 21.46 -1.87
C ALA A 277 -14.67 20.91 -2.20
N ALA A 278 -15.72 21.72 -1.99
CA ALA A 278 -17.08 21.38 -2.35
C ALA A 278 -17.28 21.22 -3.86
N ARG A 279 -16.52 21.94 -4.69
CA ARG A 279 -16.54 21.77 -6.15
C ARG A 279 -15.89 20.45 -6.58
N GLU A 280 -14.77 20.07 -5.97
CA GLU A 280 -14.05 18.84 -6.31
C GLU A 280 -14.73 17.57 -5.76
N SER A 281 -15.41 17.68 -4.61
CA SER A 281 -16.23 16.59 -4.03
C SER A 281 -17.64 17.07 -3.65
N PRO A 282 -18.53 17.23 -4.64
CA PRO A 282 -19.89 17.73 -4.42
C PRO A 282 -20.79 16.77 -3.63
N THR A 283 -20.43 15.48 -3.53
CA THR A 283 -21.18 14.53 -2.70
C THR A 283 -20.91 14.72 -1.21
N THR A 284 -19.75 15.28 -0.84
CA THR A 284 -19.40 15.48 0.57
C THR A 284 -20.37 16.46 1.24
N ASN A 285 -21.03 16.01 2.30
CA ASN A 285 -21.88 16.84 3.16
C ASN A 285 -21.04 17.70 4.12
N LEU A 286 -20.01 17.10 4.73
CA LEU A 286 -19.16 17.78 5.71
C LEU A 286 -17.67 17.51 5.43
N PHE A 287 -16.91 18.59 5.42
CA PHE A 287 -15.45 18.55 5.39
C PHE A 287 -14.89 18.82 6.80
N PHE A 288 -13.87 18.05 7.16
CA PHE A 288 -13.10 18.23 8.39
C PHE A 288 -11.60 18.20 8.11
N ASP A 289 -10.81 18.96 8.86
CA ASP A 289 -9.35 18.86 8.86
C ASP A 289 -8.84 17.83 9.88
N LEU A 290 -8.01 16.89 9.44
CA LEU A 290 -7.43 15.86 10.29
C LEU A 290 -6.57 16.47 11.38
N SER A 291 -5.82 17.54 11.07
CA SER A 291 -4.87 18.15 12.00
C SER A 291 -5.55 18.87 13.17
N THR A 292 -6.81 19.27 13.00
CA THR A 292 -7.61 19.97 14.02
C THR A 292 -8.54 19.01 14.77
N ILE A 293 -9.19 18.04 14.10
CA ILE A 293 -10.07 17.07 14.80
C ILE A 293 -9.29 16.15 15.74
N ILE A 294 -7.97 16.06 15.59
CA ILE A 294 -7.12 15.31 16.50
C ILE A 294 -6.74 16.10 17.75
N ASP A 295 -7.03 17.40 17.81
CA ASP A 295 -6.85 18.24 19.00
C ASP A 295 -8.18 18.37 19.74
N PRO A 296 -8.32 17.79 20.95
CA PRO A 296 -9.56 17.86 21.74
C PRO A 296 -10.01 19.27 22.11
N SER A 297 -9.11 20.25 22.05
CA SER A 297 -9.42 21.64 22.38
C SER A 297 -9.87 22.46 21.17
N ASP A 298 -9.70 21.92 19.96
CA ASP A 298 -10.05 22.63 18.73
C ASP A 298 -11.58 22.65 18.51
N ARG A 299 -12.07 23.76 17.96
CA ARG A 299 -13.50 23.95 17.67
C ARG A 299 -13.99 22.97 16.60
N GLU A 300 -13.12 22.57 15.68
CA GLU A 300 -13.44 21.61 14.63
C GLU A 300 -13.63 20.20 15.20
N TRP A 301 -12.88 19.82 16.23
CA TRP A 301 -13.13 18.59 16.98
C TRP A 301 -14.50 18.61 17.67
N ILE A 302 -14.84 19.70 18.36
CA ILE A 302 -16.14 19.83 19.04
C ILE A 302 -17.27 19.68 18.02
N ARG A 303 -17.17 20.36 16.88
CA ARG A 303 -18.12 20.22 15.78
C ARG A 303 -18.18 18.78 15.26
N PHE A 304 -17.04 18.14 15.02
CA PHE A 304 -16.98 16.75 14.55
C PHE A 304 -17.71 15.82 15.53
N ARG A 305 -17.42 15.92 16.83
CA ARG A 305 -18.06 15.14 17.89
C ARG A 305 -19.57 15.36 17.93
N ASP A 306 -20.02 16.61 17.91
CA ASP A 306 -21.43 16.95 18.04
C ASP A 306 -22.23 16.48 16.81
N GLU A 307 -21.71 16.70 15.60
CA GLU A 307 -22.31 16.20 14.36
C GLU A 307 -22.36 14.66 14.33
N LEU A 308 -21.31 14.00 14.82
CA LEU A 308 -21.21 12.54 14.83
C LEU A 308 -22.20 11.93 15.82
N THR A 309 -22.17 12.35 17.07
CA THR A 309 -23.01 11.83 18.16
C THR A 309 -24.50 12.04 17.85
N ALA A 310 -24.87 13.19 17.27
CA ALA A 310 -26.23 13.44 16.79
C ALA A 310 -26.68 12.40 15.73
N ARG A 311 -25.84 12.06 14.76
CA ARG A 311 -26.16 11.08 13.70
C ARG A 311 -26.18 9.64 14.18
N LEU A 312 -25.30 9.30 15.10
CA LEU A 312 -25.27 7.97 15.73
C LEU A 312 -26.43 7.80 16.72
N GLY A 313 -26.99 8.90 17.23
CA GLY A 313 -28.02 8.90 18.27
C GLY A 313 -27.46 8.41 19.60
N VAL A 314 -26.22 8.75 19.92
CA VAL A 314 -25.53 8.35 21.16
C VAL A 314 -25.13 9.60 21.96
N PRO A 315 -25.06 9.52 23.30
CA PRO A 315 -24.51 10.61 24.10
C PRO A 315 -23.04 10.87 23.75
N ALA A 316 -22.66 12.14 23.72
CA ALA A 316 -21.26 12.53 23.64
C ALA A 316 -20.51 12.14 24.92
N SER A 317 -19.21 11.85 24.80
CA SER A 317 -18.37 11.62 25.98
C SER A 317 -18.40 12.81 26.92
N SER A 318 -18.58 12.54 28.21
CA SER A 318 -18.54 13.55 29.28
C SER A 318 -17.13 13.98 29.64
N VAL A 319 -16.10 13.37 29.05
CA VAL A 319 -14.71 13.75 29.25
C VAL A 319 -14.45 15.06 28.49
N THR A 320 -14.67 16.17 29.18
CA THR A 320 -13.97 17.42 28.88
C THR A 320 -12.47 17.17 28.99
N ALA A 321 -11.73 17.63 27.97
CA ALA A 321 -10.28 17.58 27.88
C ALA A 321 -9.55 17.97 29.17
#